data_AF-A0A5B2T9X0-F1
#
_entry.id   AF-A0A5B2T9X0-F1
#
_cell.length_a   1.000
_cell.length_b   1.000
_cell.length_c   1.000
_cell.angle_alpha   90.00
_cell.angle_beta   90.00
_cell.angle_gamma   90.00
#
_symmetry.space_group_name_H-M   'P 1'
#
loop_
_entity.id
_entity.type
_entity.pdbx_description
1 polymer ?
#
loop_
_entity_poly.entity_id
_entity_poly.type
_entity_poly.pdbx_seq_one_letter_code
_entity_poly.pdbx_strand_id
1 'polypeptide(L)'
;MTRGARVFLLRRRRYGGAFPAARFRMSEVNAHPAPASADALLQLLEAPDSPLAALERLADSTAERIAGLQAELAEQRGRNAELERLLGLAEARLLVETMHAAGLTAQAAHLLGLGPDSPMAAEASGEHYADGTPKTRLALVYEAAF
;
A
#
# COMPACT_ATOMS: atom_id res chain seq x y z
N MET A 1 -34.24 -25.80 43.63
CA MET A 1 -34.11 -26.34 42.27
C MET A 1 -35.23 -25.76 41.42
N THR A 2 -34.96 -24.72 40.64
CA THR A 2 -35.83 -24.28 39.52
C THR A 2 -35.08 -23.30 38.60
N ARG A 3 -35.34 -23.51 37.31
CA ARG A 3 -34.86 -22.89 36.06
C ARG A 3 -34.69 -21.37 36.04
N GLY A 4 -33.80 -20.89 35.17
CA GLY A 4 -33.82 -19.48 34.73
C GLY A 4 -32.74 -19.10 33.72
N ALA A 5 -32.86 -19.60 32.48
CA ALA A 5 -32.13 -19.04 31.34
C ALA A 5 -32.57 -17.58 31.09
N ARG A 6 -31.61 -16.66 31.03
CA ARG A 6 -31.74 -15.29 30.47
C ARG A 6 -30.39 -14.99 29.79
N VAL A 7 -30.22 -15.28 28.49
CA VAL A 7 -30.62 -14.44 27.35
C VAL A 7 -30.46 -12.95 27.68
N PHE A 8 -29.25 -12.43 27.46
CA PHE A 8 -29.05 -10.99 27.24
C PHE A 8 -28.83 -10.75 25.75
N LEU A 9 -29.83 -10.10 25.17
CA LEU A 9 -29.87 -9.54 23.83
C LEU A 9 -28.76 -8.52 23.64
N LEU A 10 -27.75 -8.83 22.83
CA LEU A 10 -26.91 -7.81 22.20
C LEU A 10 -27.35 -7.65 20.75
N ARG A 11 -28.16 -6.60 20.61
CA ARG A 11 -28.63 -5.92 19.41
C ARG A 11 -27.65 -6.01 18.24
N ARG A 12 -28.13 -6.60 17.15
CA ARG A 12 -27.65 -6.38 15.78
C ARG A 12 -27.55 -4.87 15.50
N ARG A 13 -26.34 -4.33 15.36
CA ARG A 13 -26.11 -3.21 14.44
C ARG A 13 -25.55 -3.77 13.15
N ARG A 14 -26.37 -3.71 12.10
CA ARG A 14 -25.92 -3.85 10.72
C ARG A 14 -25.02 -2.66 10.43
N TYR A 15 -23.73 -2.89 10.20
CA TYR A 15 -22.98 -2.06 9.28
C TYR A 15 -22.93 -2.82 7.96
N GLY A 16 -23.71 -2.32 7.01
CA GLY A 16 -23.60 -2.70 5.61
C GLY A 16 -22.26 -2.20 5.08
N GLY A 17 -21.55 -3.10 4.44
CA GLY A 17 -20.26 -2.86 3.81
C GLY A 17 -19.79 -4.20 3.27
N ALA A 18 -20.30 -4.53 2.08
CA ALA A 18 -19.91 -5.73 1.37
C ALA A 18 -18.42 -5.63 1.01
N PHE A 19 -17.56 -6.24 1.82
CA PHE A 19 -16.22 -6.63 1.38
C PHE A 19 -16.37 -7.96 0.66
N PRO A 20 -16.20 -8.04 -0.68
CA PRO A 20 -15.99 -9.34 -1.29
C PRO A 20 -14.63 -9.85 -0.79
N ALA A 21 -14.66 -10.90 0.01
CA ALA A 21 -13.48 -11.69 0.34
C ALA A 21 -12.98 -12.35 -0.95
N ALA A 22 -12.14 -11.64 -1.69
CA ALA A 22 -11.38 -12.20 -2.80
C ALA A 22 -10.41 -13.23 -2.21
N ARG A 23 -10.82 -14.50 -2.23
CA ARG A 23 -9.94 -15.65 -2.07
C ARG A 23 -8.90 -15.58 -3.18
N PHE A 24 -7.73 -15.02 -2.88
CA PHE A 24 -6.56 -15.09 -3.73
C PHE A 24 -6.09 -16.56 -3.74
N ARG A 25 -6.49 -17.34 -4.75
CA ARG A 25 -5.85 -18.62 -5.06
C ARG A 25 -4.54 -18.32 -5.78
N MET A 26 -3.42 -18.29 -5.03
CA MET A 26 -2.07 -18.29 -5.59
C MET A 26 -1.67 -19.68 -6.14
N SER A 27 -2.48 -20.28 -7.02
CA SER A 27 -2.16 -21.60 -7.59
C SER A 27 -2.35 -21.73 -9.10
N GLU A 28 -2.57 -20.64 -9.83
CA GLU A 28 -2.79 -20.70 -11.29
C GLU A 28 -1.78 -19.86 -12.09
N VAL A 29 -0.60 -19.56 -11.53
CA VAL A 29 0.44 -18.78 -12.22
C VAL A 29 1.25 -19.62 -13.22
N ASN A 30 1.02 -20.94 -13.31
CA ASN A 30 1.79 -21.84 -14.18
C ASN A 30 0.92 -22.83 -14.99
N ALA A 31 -0.15 -22.35 -15.62
CA ALA A 31 -0.74 -23.09 -16.72
C ALA A 31 0.00 -22.71 -18.01
N HIS A 32 1.04 -23.48 -18.37
CA HIS A 32 1.59 -23.46 -19.73
C HIS A 32 0.46 -23.90 -20.70
N PRO A 33 0.00 -23.08 -21.67
CA PRO A 33 -0.93 -23.55 -22.68
C PRO A 33 -0.10 -24.18 -23.83
N ALA A 34 0.36 -25.43 -23.64
CA ALA A 34 1.28 -26.06 -24.59
C ALA A 34 0.74 -27.25 -25.44
N PRO A 35 -0.52 -27.72 -25.34
CA PRO A 35 -1.05 -28.63 -26.38
C PRO A 35 -1.99 -27.95 -27.40
N ALA A 36 -2.60 -26.80 -27.09
CA ALA A 36 -3.63 -26.19 -27.95
C ALA A 36 -3.09 -25.55 -29.25
N SER A 37 -1.80 -25.19 -29.29
CA SER A 37 -1.19 -24.49 -30.43
C SER A 37 -0.85 -25.42 -31.60
N ALA A 38 -0.46 -26.68 -31.32
CA ALA A 38 -0.14 -27.66 -32.36
C ALA A 38 -1.42 -28.16 -33.07
N ASP A 39 -2.49 -28.43 -32.31
CA ASP A 39 -3.78 -28.84 -32.87
C ASP A 39 -4.44 -27.72 -33.70
N ALA A 40 -4.29 -26.45 -33.27
CA ALA A 40 -4.78 -25.31 -34.03
C ALA A 40 -4.05 -25.13 -35.37
N LEU A 41 -2.75 -25.43 -35.44
CA LEU A 41 -1.97 -25.39 -36.67
C LEU A 41 -2.36 -26.51 -37.65
N LEU A 42 -2.64 -27.71 -37.13
CA LEU A 42 -3.12 -28.83 -37.94
C LEU A 42 -4.51 -28.55 -38.53
N GLN A 43 -5.44 -28.01 -37.74
CA GLN A 43 -6.76 -27.60 -38.22
C GLN A 43 -6.70 -26.47 -39.27
N LEU A 44 -5.69 -25.60 -39.19
CA LEU A 44 -5.45 -24.54 -40.17
C LEU A 44 -5.00 -25.07 -41.53
N LEU A 45 -4.21 -26.15 -41.53
CA LEU A 45 -3.73 -26.84 -42.74
C LEU A 45 -4.82 -27.67 -43.42
N GLU A 46 -5.85 -28.07 -42.67
CA GLU A 46 -7.02 -28.81 -43.16
C GLU A 46 -8.16 -27.90 -43.67
N ALA A 47 -8.07 -26.59 -43.46
CA ALA A 47 -9.08 -25.62 -43.90
C ALA A 47 -9.06 -25.45 -45.44
N PRO A 48 -10.21 -25.15 -46.07
CA PRO A 48 -10.36 -25.11 -47.54
C PRO A 48 -9.66 -23.91 -48.22
N ASP A 49 -9.20 -22.93 -47.44
CA ASP A 49 -8.41 -21.81 -47.93
C ASP A 49 -6.96 -22.26 -48.15
N SER A 50 -6.17 -21.53 -48.97
CA SER A 50 -4.76 -21.86 -49.13
C SER A 50 -4.06 -21.84 -47.74
N PRO A 51 -3.19 -22.80 -47.42
CA PRO A 51 -2.54 -22.86 -46.12
C PRO A 51 -1.73 -21.59 -45.82
N LEU A 52 -1.28 -20.88 -46.86
CA LEU A 52 -0.64 -19.57 -46.74
C LEU A 52 -1.59 -18.49 -46.21
N ALA A 53 -2.80 -18.37 -46.78
CA ALA A 53 -3.81 -17.40 -46.34
C ALA A 53 -4.32 -17.69 -44.91
N ALA A 54 -4.30 -18.96 -44.51
CA ALA A 54 -4.60 -19.36 -43.15
C ALA A 54 -3.50 -18.87 -42.18
N LEU A 55 -2.23 -19.09 -42.51
CA LEU A 55 -1.07 -18.63 -41.72
C LEU A 55 -0.99 -17.11 -41.61
N GLU A 56 -1.31 -16.38 -42.67
CA GLU A 56 -1.36 -14.91 -42.66
C GLU A 56 -2.39 -14.39 -41.66
N ARG A 57 -3.62 -14.92 -41.67
CA ARG A 57 -4.65 -14.55 -40.69
C ARG A 57 -4.25 -14.87 -39.25
N LEU A 58 -3.58 -16.01 -39.04
CA LEU A 58 -3.06 -16.37 -37.73
C LEU A 58 -2.00 -15.35 -37.28
N ALA A 59 -1.05 -15.01 -38.16
CA ALA A 59 -0.02 -14.04 -37.89
C ALA A 59 -0.62 -12.67 -37.52
N ASP A 60 -1.61 -12.19 -38.28
CA ASP A 60 -2.30 -10.93 -38.00
C ASP A 60 -3.01 -10.97 -36.63
N SER A 61 -3.77 -12.03 -36.35
CA SER A 61 -4.45 -12.19 -35.06
C SER A 61 -3.47 -12.28 -33.88
N THR A 62 -2.30 -12.90 -34.07
CA THR A 62 -1.27 -12.96 -33.04
C THR A 62 -0.60 -11.61 -32.85
N ALA A 63 -0.37 -10.85 -33.92
CA ALA A 63 0.19 -9.51 -33.85
C ALA A 63 -0.74 -8.55 -33.09
N GLU A 64 -2.04 -8.59 -33.37
CA GLU A 64 -3.05 -7.82 -32.63
C GLU A 64 -3.09 -8.20 -31.14
N ARG A 65 -3.06 -9.50 -30.82
CA ARG A 65 -3.01 -9.97 -29.43
C ARG A 65 -1.75 -9.52 -28.70
N ILE A 66 -0.59 -9.59 -29.37
CA ILE A 66 0.68 -9.10 -28.81
C ILE A 66 0.59 -7.60 -28.54
N ALA A 67 0.07 -6.82 -29.48
CA ALA A 67 -0.10 -5.39 -29.31
C ALA A 67 -1.03 -5.05 -28.12
N GLY A 68 -2.14 -5.78 -27.97
CA GLY A 68 -3.03 -5.65 -26.82
C GLY A 68 -2.34 -5.95 -25.49
N LEU A 69 -1.61 -7.07 -25.42
CA LEU A 69 -0.85 -7.44 -24.22
C LEU A 69 0.26 -6.43 -23.88
N GLN A 70 0.90 -5.85 -24.88
CA GLN A 70 1.90 -4.80 -24.68
C GLN A 70 1.27 -3.52 -24.12
N ALA A 71 0.09 -3.14 -24.59
CA ALA A 71 -0.65 -1.99 -24.08
C ALA A 71 -1.08 -2.20 -22.62
N GLU A 72 -1.66 -3.37 -22.31
CA GLU A 72 -2.02 -3.74 -20.94
C GLU A 72 -0.81 -3.73 -20.01
N LEU A 73 0.32 -4.29 -20.45
CA LEU A 73 1.56 -4.32 -19.69
C LEU A 73 2.14 -2.92 -19.46
N ALA A 74 2.04 -2.02 -20.44
CA ALA A 74 2.42 -0.62 -20.28
C ALA A 74 1.52 0.10 -19.25
N GLU A 75 0.21 -0.15 -19.28
CA GLU A 75 -0.74 0.40 -18.32
C GLU A 75 -0.45 -0.09 -16.89
N GLN A 76 -0.23 -1.40 -16.72
CA GLN A 76 0.10 -1.99 -15.42
C GLN A 76 1.42 -1.43 -14.87
N ARG A 77 2.43 -1.25 -15.72
CA ARG A 77 3.69 -0.59 -15.33
C ARG A 77 3.47 0.84 -14.86
N GLY A 78 2.62 1.60 -15.55
CA GLY A 78 2.25 2.95 -15.15
C GLY A 78 1.56 2.98 -13.78
N ARG A 79 0.59 2.07 -13.56
CA ARG A 79 -0.10 1.93 -12.27
C ARG A 79 0.85 1.56 -11.13
N ASN A 80 1.77 0.62 -11.37
CA ASN A 80 2.76 0.23 -10.36
C ASN A 80 3.71 1.39 -10.00
N ALA A 81 4.21 2.12 -10.99
CA ALA A 81 5.08 3.27 -10.74
C ALA A 81 4.37 4.35 -9.89
N GLU A 82 3.08 4.60 -10.14
CA GLU A 82 2.30 5.54 -9.34
C GLU A 82 2.06 5.03 -7.91
N LEU A 83 1.78 3.73 -7.74
CA LEU A 83 1.62 3.13 -6.42
C LEU A 83 2.92 3.17 -5.62
N GLU A 84 4.07 2.88 -6.24
CA GLU A 84 5.39 3.00 -5.62
C GLU A 84 5.68 4.44 -5.18
N ARG A 85 5.33 5.43 -6.02
CA ARG A 85 5.46 6.84 -5.68
C ARG A 85 4.59 7.23 -4.49
N LEU A 86 3.33 6.79 -4.47
CA LEU A 86 2.41 7.05 -3.35
C LEU A 86 2.86 6.37 -2.06
N LEU A 87 3.39 5.14 -2.16
CA LEU A 87 3.95 4.42 -1.02
C LEU A 87 5.14 5.19 -0.42
N GLY A 88 6.09 5.62 -1.26
CA GLY A 88 7.24 6.40 -0.78
C GLY A 88 6.83 7.71 -0.10
N LEU A 89 5.79 8.39 -0.60
CA LEU A 89 5.23 9.57 0.06
C LEU A 89 4.57 9.25 1.41
N ALA A 90 3.86 8.13 1.51
CA ALA A 90 3.22 7.70 2.74
C ALA A 90 4.26 7.30 3.80
N GLU A 91 5.31 6.57 3.40
CA GLU A 91 6.43 6.19 4.27
C GLU A 91 7.18 7.41 4.79
N ALA A 92 7.46 8.40 3.93
CA ALA A 92 8.09 9.64 4.35
C ALA A 92 7.24 10.42 5.38
N ARG A 93 5.91 10.48 5.18
CA ARG A 93 5.00 11.12 6.15
C ARG A 93 4.99 10.37 7.48
N LEU A 94 4.90 9.04 7.44
CA LEU A 94 4.94 8.22 8.63
C LEU A 94 6.26 8.39 9.40
N LEU A 95 7.39 8.50 8.71
CA LEU A 95 8.67 8.77 9.34
C LEU A 95 8.66 10.12 10.09
N VAL A 96 8.14 11.18 9.47
CA VAL A 96 8.02 12.49 10.13
C VAL A 96 7.08 12.44 11.33
N GLU A 97 5.93 11.77 11.22
CA GLU A 97 4.97 11.62 12.32
C GLU A 97 5.55 10.82 13.50
N THR A 98 6.26 9.73 13.21
CA THR A 98 6.93 8.90 14.23
C THR A 98 8.07 9.64 14.90
N MET A 99 8.86 10.42 14.16
CA MET A 99 9.83 11.36 14.72
C MET A 99 9.12 12.35 15.65
N HIS A 100 8.10 13.07 15.19
CA HIS A 100 7.39 14.03 16.03
C HIS A 100 6.83 13.40 17.32
N ALA A 101 6.25 12.21 17.24
CA ALA A 101 5.76 11.48 18.41
C ALA A 101 6.90 11.11 19.39
N ALA A 102 8.06 10.70 18.89
CA ALA A 102 9.23 10.44 19.73
C ALA A 102 9.70 11.73 20.44
N GLY A 103 9.63 12.87 19.76
CA GLY A 103 10.01 14.18 20.30
C GLY A 103 9.07 14.61 21.43
N LEU A 104 7.77 14.46 21.22
CA LEU A 104 6.76 14.70 22.26
C LEU A 104 6.95 13.75 23.46
N THR A 105 7.33 12.50 23.20
CA THR A 105 7.59 11.52 24.27
C THR A 105 8.83 11.91 25.07
N ALA A 106 9.91 12.33 24.42
CA ALA A 106 11.12 12.82 25.07
C ALA A 106 10.84 14.08 25.92
N GLN A 107 10.03 15.01 25.40
CA GLN A 107 9.57 16.18 26.13
C GLN A 107 8.75 15.79 27.37
N ALA A 108 7.78 14.89 27.23
CA ALA A 108 6.98 14.42 28.37
C ALA A 108 7.84 13.76 29.44
N ALA A 109 8.81 12.92 29.05
CA ALA A 109 9.75 12.29 29.98
C ALA A 109 10.62 13.32 30.70
N HIS A 110 11.11 14.34 29.98
CA HIS A 110 11.88 15.43 30.58
C HIS A 110 11.05 16.22 31.61
N LEU A 111 9.82 16.60 31.27
CA LEU A 111 8.91 17.31 32.16
C LEU A 111 8.60 16.50 33.43
N LEU A 112 8.34 15.21 33.30
CA LEU A 112 8.12 14.32 34.44
C LEU A 112 9.37 14.20 35.34
N GLY A 113 10.57 14.26 34.76
CA GLY A 113 11.84 14.24 35.48
C GLY A 113 12.14 15.52 36.27
N LEU A 114 11.52 16.65 35.91
CA LEU A 114 11.68 17.93 36.61
C LEU A 114 10.80 18.07 37.87
N GLY A 115 9.83 17.18 38.07
CA GLY A 115 8.89 17.21 39.20
C GLY A 115 7.72 18.20 39.02
N PRO A 116 6.65 18.08 39.84
CA PRO A 116 5.38 18.79 39.65
C PRO A 116 5.44 20.32 39.84
N ASP A 117 6.53 20.86 40.40
CA ASP A 117 6.67 22.28 40.75
C ASP A 117 7.61 23.07 39.82
N SER A 118 8.00 22.53 38.65
CA SER A 118 9.04 23.16 37.82
C SER A 118 8.49 24.07 36.71
N PRO A 119 8.61 25.42 36.84
CA PRO A 119 8.35 26.36 35.74
C PRO A 119 9.42 26.33 34.63
N MET A 120 10.40 25.42 34.67
CA MET A 120 11.65 25.49 33.89
C MET A 120 11.55 25.08 32.42
N ALA A 121 10.45 24.48 31.97
CA ALA A 121 10.33 24.02 30.59
C ALA A 121 10.19 25.17 29.57
N ALA A 122 9.54 26.25 29.97
CA ALA A 122 9.35 27.46 29.17
C ALA A 122 10.48 28.49 29.37
N GLU A 123 11.42 28.24 30.28
CA GLU A 123 12.56 29.13 30.49
C GLU A 123 13.45 29.16 29.26
N ALA A 124 13.94 30.36 28.93
CA ALA A 124 14.95 30.54 27.92
C ALA A 124 16.19 29.69 28.28
N SER A 125 16.67 28.91 27.32
CA SER A 125 17.85 28.06 27.50
C SER A 125 19.15 28.85 27.44
N GLY A 126 19.10 30.10 26.95
CA GLY A 126 20.27 30.92 26.62
C GLY A 126 20.77 30.71 25.19
N GLU A 127 20.26 29.72 24.47
CA GLU A 127 20.53 29.51 23.05
C GLU A 127 19.48 30.22 22.17
N HIS A 128 19.83 30.49 20.92
CA HIS A 128 18.96 31.17 19.96
C HIS A 128 18.87 30.37 18.66
N TYR A 129 17.73 30.45 17.99
CA TYR A 129 17.58 29.99 16.61
C TYR A 129 18.34 30.92 15.65
N ALA A 130 18.48 30.52 14.38
CA ALA A 130 19.18 31.29 13.37
C ALA A 130 18.54 32.66 13.08
N ASP A 131 17.26 32.83 13.42
CA ASP A 131 16.51 34.09 13.33
C ASP A 131 16.65 34.96 14.59
N GLY A 132 17.44 34.53 15.58
CA GLY A 132 17.68 35.25 16.82
C GLY A 132 16.59 35.08 17.88
N THR A 133 15.57 34.23 17.66
CA THR A 133 14.58 33.93 18.69
C THR A 133 15.18 33.04 19.79
N PRO A 134 14.97 33.34 21.09
CA PRO A 134 15.54 32.54 22.18
C PRO A 134 14.87 31.17 22.25
N LYS A 135 15.67 30.12 22.23
CA LYS A 135 15.22 28.74 22.43
C LYS A 135 14.79 28.56 23.87
N THR A 136 13.72 27.82 24.09
CA THR A 136 13.37 27.34 25.44
C THR A 136 14.20 26.09 25.76
N ARG A 137 14.31 25.72 27.03
CA ARG A 137 14.92 24.43 27.39
C ARG A 137 14.19 23.25 26.74
N LEU A 138 12.87 23.36 26.55
CA LEU A 138 12.08 22.37 25.81
C LEU A 138 12.49 22.25 24.34
N ALA A 139 12.83 23.36 23.69
CA ALA A 139 13.32 23.36 22.31
C ALA A 139 14.66 22.62 22.17
N LEU A 140 15.58 22.79 23.13
CA LEU A 140 16.86 22.07 23.12
C LEU A 140 16.69 20.55 23.27
N VAL A 141 15.76 20.11 24.12
CA VAL A 141 15.46 18.67 24.28
C VAL A 141 14.84 18.11 23.00
N TYR A 142 13.99 18.89 22.31
CA TYR A 142 13.44 18.48 21.02
C TYR A 142 14.54 18.37 19.95
N GLU A 143 15.42 19.34 19.85
CA GLU A 143 16.54 19.32 18.90
C GLU A 143 17.53 18.19 19.19
N ALA A 144 17.85 17.90 20.45
CA ALA A 144 18.76 16.80 20.79
C ALA A 144 18.19 15.41 20.45
N ALA A 145 16.88 15.29 20.22
CA ALA A 145 16.22 14.05 19.84
C ALA A 145 16.22 13.80 18.31
N PHE A 146 16.63 14.78 17.49
CA PHE A 146 16.57 14.75 16.01
C PHE A 146 17.84 15.29 15.35
#